data_AF-A0A1Y2BH23-F1
#
_entry.id   AF-A0A1Y2BH23-F1
#
_cell.length_a   1.000
_cell.length_b   1.000
_cell.length_c   1.000
_cell.angle_alpha   90.00
_cell.angle_beta   90.00
_cell.angle_gamma   90.00
#
_symmetry.space_group_name_H-M   'P 1'
#
loop_
_entity.id
_entity.type
_entity.pdbx_description
1 polymer ?
#
loop_
_entity_poly.entity_id
_entity_poly.type
_entity_poly.pdbx_seq_one_letter_code
_entity_poly.pdbx_strand_id
1 'polypeptide(L)' 'MFGRLTHLAIDLIAISTILAGVKKATGFAPQTDHIKDTSIRHFLESYFSIGDTVFGMVCGYVVNSGYFRQDRRLGGGGKD' A
#
# COMPACT_ATOMS: atom_id res chain seq x y z
N MET A 1 -27.93 0.67 -6.79
CA MET A 1 -26.67 1.12 -7.43
C MET A 1 -25.54 1.37 -6.42
N PHE A 2 -25.84 1.83 -5.20
CA PHE A 2 -24.83 2.17 -4.17
C PHE A 2 -23.83 1.04 -3.84
N GLY A 3 -24.30 -0.21 -3.72
CA GLY A 3 -23.41 -1.34 -3.39
C GLY A 3 -22.28 -1.58 -4.38
N ARG A 4 -22.52 -1.44 -5.70
CA ARG A 4 -21.47 -1.63 -6.72
C ARG A 4 -20.41 -0.53 -6.67
N LEU A 5 -20.82 0.71 -6.42
CA LEU A 5 -19.88 1.84 -6.33
C LEU A 5 -18.99 1.69 -5.10
N THR A 6 -19.57 1.28 -3.96
CA THR A 6 -18.79 1.01 -2.75
C THR A 6 -17.78 -0.11 -2.96
N HIS A 7 -18.18 -1.22 -3.60
CA HIS A 7 -17.24 -2.30 -3.92
C HIS A 7 -16.11 -1.81 -4.82
N LEU A 8 -16.41 -1.07 -5.89
CA LEU A 8 -15.37 -0.52 -6.78
C LEU A 8 -14.41 0.42 -6.03
N ALA A 9 -14.92 1.25 -5.12
CA ALA A 9 -14.07 2.10 -4.29
C ALA A 9 -13.17 1.28 -3.37
N ILE A 10 -13.70 0.23 -2.73
CA ILE A 10 -12.92 -0.69 -1.89
C ILE A 10 -11.86 -1.41 -2.73
N ASP A 11 -12.22 -1.90 -3.92
CA ASP A 11 -11.31 -2.60 -4.82
C ASP A 11 -10.15 -1.68 -5.26
N LEU A 12 -10.45 -0.42 -5.59
CA LEU A 12 -9.43 0.58 -5.90
C LEU A 12 -8.48 0.80 -4.71
N ILE A 13 -9.02 0.99 -3.50
CA ILE A 13 -8.16 1.15 -2.31
C ILE A 13 -7.33 -0.13 -2.06
N ALA A 14 -7.90 -1.31 -2.24
CA ALA A 14 -7.19 -2.57 -2.08
C ALA A 14 -6.04 -2.70 -3.08
N ILE A 15 -6.28 -2.38 -4.35
CA ILE A 15 -5.27 -2.40 -5.40
C ILE A 15 -4.15 -1.40 -5.08
N SER A 16 -4.46 -0.15 -4.70
CA SER A 16 -3.42 0.83 -4.35
C SER A 16 -2.61 0.41 -3.12
N THR A 17 -3.25 -0.22 -2.13
CA THR A 17 -2.59 -0.75 -0.93
C THR A 17 -1.65 -1.91 -1.27
N ILE A 18 -2.04 -2.82 -2.16
CA ILE A 18 -1.18 -3.91 -2.64
C ILE A 18 0.05 -3.35 -3.35
N LEU A 19 -0.13 -2.35 -4.22
CA LEU A 19 0.97 -1.67 -4.91
C LEU A 19 1.93 -0.99 -3.94
N ALA A 20 1.42 -0.34 -2.89
CA ALA A 20 2.24 0.22 -1.83
C ALA A 20 3.07 -0.86 -1.11
N GLY A 21 2.48 -2.03 -0.86
CA GLY A 21 3.17 -3.21 -0.33
C GLY A 21 4.29 -3.72 -1.25
N VAL A 22 4.02 -3.84 -2.55
CA VAL A 22 5.03 -4.22 -3.56
C VAL A 22 6.18 -3.22 -3.56
N LYS A 23 5.88 -1.92 -3.54
CA LYS A 23 6.89 -0.85 -3.44
C LYS A 23 7.74 -0.99 -2.18
N LYS A 24 7.13 -1.24 -1.03
CA LYS A 24 7.86 -1.42 0.24
C LYS A 24 8.71 -2.68 0.27
N ALA A 25 8.22 -3.78 -0.32
CA ALA A 25 8.89 -5.07 -0.30
C ALA A 25 10.04 -5.16 -1.32
N THR A 26 9.88 -4.52 -2.49
CA THR A 26 10.81 -4.67 -3.62
C THR A 26 11.62 -3.41 -3.94
N GLY A 27 11.17 -2.25 -3.48
CA GLY A 27 11.73 -0.95 -3.85
C GLY A 27 11.27 -0.41 -5.20
N PHE A 28 10.47 -1.15 -5.98
CA PHE A 28 9.98 -0.71 -7.29
C PHE A 28 8.62 -0.03 -7.20
N ALA A 29 8.45 1.08 -7.93
CA ALA A 29 7.19 1.82 -8.02
C ALA A 29 6.76 2.00 -9.49
N PRO A 30 5.46 2.17 -9.78
CA PRO A 30 4.99 2.54 -11.11
C PRO A 30 5.63 3.86 -11.56
N GLN A 31 6.18 3.90 -12.77
CA GLN A 31 6.82 5.10 -13.30
C GLN A 31 5.76 6.07 -13.86
N THR A 32 5.16 6.87 -12.98
CA THR A 32 4.15 7.89 -13.35
C THR A 32 4.71 9.00 -14.23
N ASP A 33 6.03 9.18 -14.27
CA ASP A 33 6.71 10.19 -15.09
C ASP A 33 6.62 9.92 -16.60
N HIS A 34 6.33 8.68 -17.01
CA HIS A 34 6.09 8.36 -18.42
C HIS A 34 4.72 8.85 -18.93
N ILE A 35 3.85 9.32 -18.03
CA ILE A 35 2.52 9.81 -18.35
C ILE A 35 2.62 11.28 -18.74
N LYS A 36 2.43 11.55 -20.03
CA LYS A 36 2.51 12.91 -20.61
C LYS A 36 1.41 13.84 -20.10
N ASP A 37 0.27 13.29 -19.70
CA ASP A 37 -0.86 14.07 -19.20
C ASP A 37 -0.71 14.35 -17.69
N THR A 38 -0.57 15.63 -17.35
CA THR A 38 -0.39 16.08 -15.96
C THR A 38 -1.58 15.74 -15.07
N SER A 39 -2.80 15.77 -15.59
CA SER A 39 -4.02 15.51 -14.81
C SER A 39 -4.10 14.03 -14.43
N ILE A 40 -3.84 13.14 -15.40
CA ILE A 40 -3.78 11.69 -15.17
C ILE A 40 -2.64 11.36 -14.20
N ARG A 41 -1.47 12.00 -14.38
CA ARG A 41 -0.32 11.83 -13.47
C ARG A 41 -0.69 12.18 -12.03
N HIS A 42 -1.26 13.37 -11.81
CA HIS A 42 -1.68 13.83 -10.49
C HIS A 42 -2.76 12.92 -9.87
N PHE A 43 -3.71 12.44 -10.68
CA PHE A 43 -4.71 11.48 -10.22
C PHE A 43 -4.07 10.17 -9.75
N LEU A 44 -3.11 9.62 -10.51
CA LEU A 44 -2.41 8.39 -10.14
C LEU A 44 -1.51 8.57 -8.92
N GLU A 45 -0.80 9.69 -8.82
CA GLU A 45 -0.03 10.07 -7.63
C GLU A 45 -0.93 10.11 -6.39
N SER A 46 -2.11 10.74 -6.51
CA SER A 46 -3.10 10.80 -5.43
C SER A 46 -3.64 9.40 -5.08
N TYR A 47 -3.94 8.59 -6.09
CA TYR A 47 -4.43 7.23 -5.93
C TYR A 47 -3.42 6.31 -5.23
N PHE A 48 -2.13 6.35 -5.61
CA PHE A 48 -1.09 5.59 -4.95
C PHE A 48 -0.80 6.09 -3.53
N SER A 49 -0.89 7.40 -3.29
CA SER A 49 -0.75 8.00 -1.95
C SER A 49 -1.79 7.48 -0.95
N ILE A 50 -3.03 7.25 -1.40
CA ILE A 50 -4.06 6.61 -0.58
C ILE A 50 -3.60 5.20 -0.16
N GLY A 51 -3.07 4.42 -1.10
CA GLY A 51 -2.56 3.07 -0.84
C GLY A 51 -1.41 3.05 0.16
N ASP A 52 -0.46 3.97 0.04
CA ASP A 52 0.65 4.12 0.98
C ASP A 52 0.17 4.42 2.41
N THR A 53 -0.84 5.28 2.50
CA THR A 53 -1.44 5.70 3.77
C THR A 53 -2.16 4.52 4.45
N VAL A 54 -3.00 3.79 3.71
CA VAL A 54 -3.71 2.61 4.21
C VAL A 54 -2.73 1.50 4.58
N PHE A 55 -1.74 1.22 3.74
CA PHE A 55 -0.69 0.24 4.02
C PHE A 55 0.06 0.59 5.31
N GLY A 56 0.45 1.86 5.48
CA GLY A 56 1.09 2.36 6.70
C GLY A 56 0.23 2.18 7.95
N MET A 57 -1.07 2.49 7.88
CA MET A 57 -2.00 2.26 8.98
C MET A 57 -2.11 0.78 9.35
N VAL A 58 -2.21 -0.11 8.36
CA VAL A 58 -2.28 -1.56 8.60
C VAL A 58 -0.98 -2.05 9.25
N CYS A 59 0.19 -1.65 8.74
CA CYS A 59 1.47 -1.96 9.38
C CYS A 59 1.53 -1.44 10.82
N GLY A 60 1.09 -0.20 11.05
CA GLY A 60 1.01 0.40 12.38
C GLY A 60 0.12 -0.41 13.33
N TYR A 61 -1.04 -0.87 12.86
CA TYR A 61 -1.92 -1.73 13.63
C TYR A 61 -1.27 -3.09 13.93
N VAL A 62 -0.62 -3.71 12.94
CA VAL A 62 0.06 -5.00 13.10
C VAL A 62 1.16 -4.92 14.15
N VAL A 63 2.02 -3.89 14.13
CA VAL A 63 3.13 -3.79 15.09
C VAL A 63 2.70 -3.43 16.51
N ASN A 64 1.58 -2.73 16.67
CA ASN A 64 1.09 -2.28 17.98
C ASN A 64 0.06 -3.23 18.62
N SER A 65 -0.51 -4.15 17.86
CA SER A 65 -1.54 -5.06 18.39
C SER A 65 -0.92 -6.32 19.00
N GLY A 66 -1.52 -6.79 20.10
CA GLY A 66 -1.08 -8.03 20.77
C GLY A 66 -1.38 -9.33 19.99
N TYR A 67 -2.06 -9.22 18.84
CA TYR A 67 -2.42 -10.36 17.99
C TYR A 67 -1.30 -10.81 17.08
N PHE A 68 -0.36 -9.92 16.74
CA PHE A 68 0.75 -10.22 15.86
C PHE A 68 2.05 -10.27 16.65
N ARG A 69 2.93 -11.18 16.28
CA ARG A 69 4.27 -11.29 16.86
C ARG A 69 5.28 -11.20 15.73
N GLN A 70 6.38 -10.48 15.98
CA GLN A 70 7.51 -10.49 15.06
C GLN A 70 8.18 -11.87 15.12
N ASP A 71 8.17 -12.58 14.00
CA ASP A 71 8.95 -13.81 13.89
C ASP A 71 10.42 -13.44 13.67
N ARG A 72 11.23 -13.62 14.72
CA ARG A 72 12.69 -13.37 14.69
C ARG A 72 13.43 -14.26 13.69
N ARG A 73 12.83 -15.36 13.21
CA ARG A 73 13.43 -16.23 12.19
C ARG A 73 13.31 -15.64 10.78
N LEU A 74 12.30 -14.80 10.55
CA LEU A 74 12.06 -14.12 9.27
C LEU A 74 12.68 -12.72 9.23
N GLY A 75 12.80 -12.06 10.39
CA GLY A 75 13.57 -10.83 10.54
C GLY A 75 15.05 -11.16 10.75
N GLY A 76 15.80 -11.39 9.68
CA GLY A 76 17.23 -11.71 9.74
C GLY A 76 17.98 -10.80 10.73
N GLY A 77 18.51 -11.40 11.79
CA GLY A 77 19.19 -10.68 12.86
C GLY A 77 19.31 -11.52 14.13
N GLY A 78 20.06 -12.63 14.03
CA GLY A 78 20.76 -13.15 15.20
C GLY A 78 21.69 -12.06 15.72
N LYS A 79 21.52 -11.72 16.99
CA LYS A 79 22.56 -11.12 17.81
C LYS A 79 22.60 -11.97 19.08
N ASP A 80 23.50 -12.94 19.00
CA ASP A 80 24.45 -13.26 20.06
C ASP A 80 24.85 -12.04 20.92
#